data_AF-A0A3M1FW39-F1
#
_entry.id   AF-A0A3M1FW39-F1
#
_cell.length_a   1.000
_cell.length_b   1.000
_cell.length_c   1.000
_cell.angle_alpha   90.00
_cell.angle_beta   90.00
_cell.angle_gamma   90.00
#
_symmetry.space_group_name_H-M   'P 1'
#
loop_
_entity.id
_entity.type
_entity.pdbx_description
1 polymer ?
#
loop_
_entity_poly.entity_id
_entity_poly.type
_entity_poly.pdbx_seq_one_letter_code
_entity_poly.pdbx_strand_id
1 'polypeptide(L)'
;MNGLENWRYFSTWQDLGFAAAGLILGVLLMIWWRQQSERAYAVFAGTLFLAALLDAASAFVFVVPPHFVGCPEGCGGRLGYPLPFATVDVDGRAQVYLLDFLLNMLLLWLLWLGATVIWRMLSEAVELGERSFRFKLTFFFLLIVLPWALLPRYAAPPQPDVQGEELRLTINAQRAAEATYGVTGLWVQRLALEDIRYLPMQVPAVFGGLEQPQAQVCLRGYIWFYLPWRRYLITLDRTGVTALDMRILPLDGSCW
;
A
#
# COMPACT_ATOMS: atom_id res chain seq x y z
N MET A 1 -17.24 -26.63 15.52
CA MET A 1 -17.25 -25.18 15.25
C MET A 1 -16.07 -24.57 16.00
N ASN A 2 -14.94 -24.45 15.32
CA ASN A 2 -13.65 -24.08 15.91
C ASN A 2 -13.55 -22.55 15.99
N GLY A 3 -13.90 -21.96 17.14
CA GLY A 3 -13.82 -20.50 17.36
C GLY A 3 -12.39 -19.91 17.31
N LEU A 4 -11.37 -20.74 17.08
CA LEU A 4 -9.96 -20.35 16.97
C LEU A 4 -9.53 -20.03 15.52
N GLU A 5 -10.32 -20.41 14.50
CA GLU A 5 -9.96 -20.15 13.08
C GLU A 5 -10.17 -18.70 12.63
N ASN A 6 -10.83 -17.85 13.44
CA ASN A 6 -11.18 -16.49 13.05
C ASN A 6 -10.20 -15.38 13.52
N TRP A 7 -9.08 -15.74 14.15
CA TRP A 7 -8.19 -14.75 14.78
C TRP A 7 -6.99 -14.34 13.92
N ARG A 8 -6.61 -15.19 12.95
CA ARG A 8 -5.50 -14.97 12.02
C ARG A 8 -5.86 -15.49 10.64
N TYR A 9 -5.42 -14.78 9.61
CA TYR A 9 -5.58 -15.18 8.21
C TYR A 9 -4.27 -15.04 7.44
N PHE A 10 -3.51 -13.96 7.68
CA PHE A 10 -2.30 -13.66 6.93
C PHE A 10 -1.01 -14.11 7.64
N SER A 11 -0.97 -14.06 8.96
CA SER A 11 0.24 -14.36 9.73
C SER A 11 0.65 -15.83 9.65
N THR A 12 1.93 -16.00 9.30
CA THR A 12 2.66 -17.26 9.25
C THR A 12 3.49 -17.48 10.52
N TRP A 13 4.16 -18.62 10.64
CA TRP A 13 5.07 -18.89 11.75
C TRP A 13 6.31 -17.99 11.77
N GLN A 14 6.73 -17.47 10.61
CA GLN A 14 7.86 -16.53 10.53
C GLN A 14 7.51 -15.21 11.21
N ASP A 15 6.25 -14.79 11.09
CA ASP A 15 5.73 -13.57 11.70
C ASP A 15 5.73 -13.62 13.22
N LEU A 16 5.59 -14.82 13.81
CA LEU A 16 5.75 -15.00 15.26
C LEU A 16 7.18 -14.70 15.71
N GLY A 17 8.18 -15.13 14.93
CA GLY A 17 9.59 -14.82 15.18
C GLY A 17 9.85 -13.32 15.09
N PHE A 18 9.30 -12.65 14.07
CA PHE A 18 9.38 -11.20 13.92
C PHE A 18 8.67 -10.45 15.05
N ALA A 19 7.50 -10.92 15.48
CA ALA A 19 6.77 -10.34 16.61
C ALA A 19 7.59 -10.46 17.90
N ALA A 20 8.16 -11.62 18.19
CA ALA A 20 8.99 -11.83 19.37
C ALA A 20 10.23 -10.93 19.36
N ALA A 21 10.95 -10.88 18.24
CA ALA A 21 12.10 -9.98 18.06
C ALA A 21 11.70 -8.50 18.19
N GLY A 22 10.55 -8.13 17.63
CA GLY A 22 9.99 -6.78 17.71
C GLY A 22 9.62 -6.38 19.14
N LEU A 23 9.02 -7.28 19.92
CA LEU A 23 8.72 -7.04 21.33
C LEU A 23 10.00 -6.84 22.15
N ILE A 24 11.03 -7.67 21.92
CA ILE A 24 12.34 -7.51 22.56
C ILE A 24 12.92 -6.13 22.22
N LEU A 25 12.92 -5.75 20.94
CA LEU A 25 13.38 -4.44 20.50
C LEU A 25 12.57 -3.30 21.14
N GLY A 26 11.24 -3.43 21.22
CA GLY A 26 10.37 -2.46 21.87
C GLY A 26 10.71 -2.26 23.34
N VAL A 27 10.99 -3.34 24.07
CA VAL A 27 11.44 -3.28 25.47
C VAL A 27 12.79 -2.57 25.58
N LEU A 28 13.76 -2.89 24.71
CA LEU A 28 15.07 -2.24 24.71
C LEU A 28 14.96 -0.74 24.42
N LEU A 29 14.14 -0.35 23.45
CA LEU A 29 13.88 1.05 23.13
C LEU A 29 13.16 1.78 24.28
N MET A 30 12.26 1.11 24.99
CA MET A 30 11.60 1.67 26.17
C MET A 30 12.60 1.91 27.31
N ILE A 31 13.51 0.96 27.56
CA ILE A 31 14.60 1.10 28.55
C ILE A 31 15.49 2.28 28.16
N TRP A 32 15.90 2.36 26.90
CA TRP A 32 16.73 3.45 26.37
C TRP A 32 16.05 4.81 26.58
N TRP A 33 14.78 4.95 26.22
CA TRP A 33 14.05 6.20 26.39
C TRP A 33 13.89 6.59 27.86
N ARG A 34 13.66 5.61 28.74
CA ARG A 34 13.58 5.83 30.18
C ARG A 34 14.89 6.36 30.77
N GLN A 35 16.04 5.98 30.21
CA GLN A 35 17.34 6.52 30.59
C GLN A 35 17.54 7.96 30.07
N GLN A 36 17.00 8.29 28.89
CA GLN A 36 17.23 9.58 28.24
C GLN A 36 16.27 10.69 28.68
N SER A 37 15.05 10.36 29.13
CA SER A 37 14.02 11.37 29.41
C SER A 37 13.01 10.91 30.46
N GLU A 38 12.65 11.81 31.37
CA GLU A 38 11.55 11.62 32.33
C GLU A 38 10.19 11.49 31.64
N ARG A 39 10.07 11.96 30.38
CA ARG A 39 8.85 11.89 29.58
C ARG A 39 8.76 10.65 28.69
N ALA A 40 9.57 9.62 28.95
CA ALA A 40 9.58 8.38 28.17
C ALA A 40 8.18 7.76 28.01
N TYR A 41 7.35 7.81 29.06
CA TYR A 41 5.98 7.31 29.00
C TYR A 41 5.12 8.04 27.96
N ALA A 42 5.26 9.36 27.86
CA ALA A 42 4.51 10.15 26.87
C ALA A 42 4.94 9.83 25.44
N VAL A 43 6.23 9.59 25.21
CA VAL A 43 6.75 9.16 23.90
C VAL A 43 6.16 7.79 23.53
N PHE A 44 6.21 6.83 24.45
CA PHE A 44 5.64 5.49 24.26
C PHE A 44 4.14 5.53 23.97
N ALA A 45 3.37 6.20 24.82
CA ALA A 45 1.92 6.28 24.69
C ALA A 45 1.52 7.02 23.40
N GLY A 46 2.25 8.08 23.07
CA GLY A 46 2.04 8.86 21.85
C GLY A 46 2.32 8.06 20.58
N THR A 47 3.44 7.33 20.52
CA THR A 47 3.76 6.50 19.34
C THR A 47 2.84 5.30 19.22
N LEU A 48 2.43 4.68 20.33
CA LEU A 48 1.48 3.56 20.31
C LEU A 48 0.09 4.03 19.85
N PHE A 49 -0.40 5.16 20.36
CA PHE A 49 -1.66 5.75 19.92
C PHE A 49 -1.63 6.12 18.43
N LEU A 50 -0.52 6.74 17.97
CA LEU A 50 -0.34 7.07 16.57
C LEU A 50 -0.31 5.81 15.69
N ALA A 51 0.36 4.75 16.13
CA ALA A 51 0.39 3.47 15.41
C ALA A 51 -1.01 2.88 15.29
N ALA A 52 -1.80 2.85 16.38
CA ALA A 52 -3.18 2.36 16.35
C ALA A 52 -4.08 3.19 15.41
N LEU A 53 -3.92 4.51 15.41
CA LEU A 53 -4.67 5.40 14.52
C LEU A 53 -4.31 5.16 13.05
N LEU A 54 -3.01 5.02 12.74
CA LEU A 54 -2.55 4.74 11.39
C LEU A 54 -2.97 3.35 10.92
N ASP A 55 -2.93 2.36 11.81
CA ASP A 55 -3.38 1.00 11.52
C ASP A 55 -4.86 0.99 11.14
N ALA A 56 -5.72 1.62 11.96
CA ALA A 56 -7.13 1.79 11.66
C ALA A 56 -7.38 2.58 10.36
N ALA A 57 -6.65 3.68 10.15
CA ALA A 57 -6.77 4.49 8.93
C ALA A 57 -6.33 3.70 7.68
N SER A 58 -5.38 2.77 7.83
CA SER A 58 -4.87 1.98 6.71
C SER A 58 -5.94 1.09 6.09
N ALA A 59 -6.95 0.65 6.85
CA ALA A 59 -8.08 -0.12 6.33
C ALA A 59 -8.92 0.65 5.28
N PHE A 60 -8.87 1.99 5.30
CA PHE A 60 -9.63 2.84 4.38
C PHE A 60 -8.80 3.36 3.20
N VAL A 61 -7.50 3.59 3.42
CA VAL A 61 -6.60 4.12 2.38
C VAL A 61 -6.03 3.00 1.51
N PHE A 62 -5.70 1.87 2.14
CA PHE A 62 -4.99 0.75 1.53
C PHE A 62 -5.95 -0.42 1.30
N VAL A 63 -6.80 -0.25 0.30
CA VAL A 63 -7.84 -1.20 -0.08
C VAL A 63 -7.49 -1.85 -1.41
N VAL A 64 -7.31 -3.17 -1.39
CA VAL A 64 -7.38 -4.01 -2.58
C VAL A 64 -8.82 -4.50 -2.70
N PRO A 65 -9.59 -4.06 -3.70
CA PRO A 65 -10.97 -4.49 -3.86
C PRO A 65 -11.06 -5.98 -4.22
N PRO A 66 -12.25 -6.59 -4.08
CA PRO A 66 -12.52 -7.88 -4.70
C PRO A 66 -12.23 -7.83 -6.20
N HIS A 67 -11.61 -8.87 -6.74
CA HIS A 67 -11.07 -8.89 -8.09
C HIS A 67 -11.27 -10.26 -8.74
N PHE A 68 -11.26 -10.29 -10.07
CA PHE A 68 -11.44 -11.52 -10.86
C PHE A 68 -10.17 -11.92 -11.60
N VAL A 69 -9.13 -11.07 -11.57
CA VAL A 69 -7.79 -11.43 -12.05
C VAL A 69 -7.26 -12.65 -11.29
N GLY A 70 -6.86 -13.69 -12.01
CA GLY A 70 -6.34 -14.94 -11.47
C GLY A 70 -7.40 -15.86 -10.86
N CYS A 71 -8.66 -15.43 -10.81
CA CYS A 71 -9.70 -16.03 -9.98
C CYS A 71 -11.09 -15.87 -10.62
N PRO A 72 -11.50 -16.79 -11.52
CA PRO A 72 -12.73 -16.66 -12.30
C PRO A 72 -14.01 -16.61 -11.45
N GLU A 73 -13.98 -17.24 -10.28
CA GLU A 73 -15.10 -17.27 -9.33
C GLU A 73 -15.17 -15.99 -8.47
N GLY A 74 -14.16 -15.11 -8.57
CA GLY A 74 -14.00 -13.91 -7.76
C GLY A 74 -13.20 -14.19 -6.50
N CYS A 75 -12.17 -13.39 -6.28
CA CYS A 75 -11.34 -13.45 -5.08
C CYS A 75 -11.63 -12.26 -4.18
N GLY A 76 -11.63 -12.52 -2.88
CA GLY A 76 -11.78 -11.49 -1.86
C GLY A 76 -10.68 -10.43 -1.95
N GLY A 77 -11.04 -9.21 -1.60
CA GLY A 77 -10.13 -8.11 -1.36
C GLY A 77 -9.39 -8.22 -0.03
N ARG A 78 -8.41 -7.34 0.16
CA ARG A 78 -7.64 -7.21 1.40
C ARG A 78 -7.50 -5.73 1.80
N LEU A 79 -7.49 -5.50 3.10
CA LEU A 79 -7.36 -4.18 3.70
C LEU A 79 -6.15 -4.16 4.64
N GLY A 80 -5.57 -2.97 4.77
CA GLY A 80 -4.46 -2.72 5.69
C GLY A 80 -3.10 -2.75 5.00
N TYR A 81 -2.18 -1.97 5.56
CA TYR A 81 -0.80 -1.85 5.11
C TYR A 81 0.07 -1.38 6.27
N PRO A 82 1.37 -1.73 6.35
CA PRO A 82 2.15 -2.58 5.44
C PRO A 82 1.77 -4.06 5.43
N LEU A 83 1.19 -4.57 6.52
CA LEU A 83 0.67 -5.94 6.59
C LEU A 83 -0.87 -5.90 6.49
N PRO A 84 -1.48 -6.74 5.64
CA PRO A 84 -2.93 -6.86 5.60
C PRO A 84 -3.43 -7.51 6.88
N PHE A 85 -4.56 -7.02 7.41
CA PHE A 85 -5.17 -7.55 8.62
C PHE A 85 -6.67 -7.77 8.51
N ALA A 86 -7.27 -7.43 7.36
CA ALA A 86 -8.67 -7.65 7.10
C ALA A 86 -8.89 -8.07 5.65
N THR A 87 -9.94 -8.85 5.43
CA THR A 87 -10.41 -9.29 4.11
C THR A 87 -11.75 -8.64 3.80
N VAL A 88 -12.06 -8.52 2.51
CA VAL A 88 -13.38 -8.09 2.02
C VAL A 88 -13.87 -9.12 1.03
N ASP A 89 -15.00 -9.74 1.31
CA ASP A 89 -15.59 -10.71 0.38
C ASP A 89 -16.16 -10.02 -0.88
N VAL A 90 -16.50 -10.80 -1.91
CA VAL A 90 -17.14 -10.30 -3.15
C VAL A 90 -18.49 -9.63 -2.83
N ASP A 91 -19.18 -10.09 -1.78
CA ASP A 91 -20.41 -9.49 -1.26
C ASP A 91 -20.18 -8.17 -0.48
N GLY A 92 -18.93 -7.72 -0.36
CA GLY A 92 -18.57 -6.48 0.34
C GLY A 92 -18.52 -6.60 1.87
N ARG A 93 -18.56 -7.82 2.42
CA ARG A 93 -18.44 -8.05 3.86
C ARG A 93 -16.98 -8.00 4.28
N ALA A 94 -16.65 -7.08 5.17
CA ALA A 94 -15.31 -6.96 5.73
C ALA A 94 -15.16 -7.81 7.01
N GLN A 95 -14.08 -8.58 7.11
CA GLN A 95 -13.70 -9.32 8.31
C GLN A 95 -12.31 -8.89 8.77
N VAL A 96 -12.20 -8.52 10.05
CA VAL A 96 -10.93 -8.11 10.68
C VAL A 96 -10.36 -9.26 11.48
N TYR A 97 -9.07 -9.54 11.32
CA TYR A 97 -8.34 -10.55 12.05
C TYR A 97 -7.49 -9.88 13.14
N LEU A 98 -7.85 -10.12 14.40
CA LEU A 98 -7.25 -9.41 15.53
C LEU A 98 -5.74 -9.63 15.64
N LEU A 99 -5.24 -10.83 15.40
CA LEU A 99 -3.80 -11.10 15.51
C LEU A 99 -3.02 -10.37 14.41
N ASP A 100 -3.52 -10.36 13.19
CA ASP A 100 -2.89 -9.67 12.06
C ASP A 100 -2.92 -8.15 12.28
N PHE A 101 -4.01 -7.63 12.87
CA PHE A 101 -4.12 -6.23 13.27
C PHE A 101 -3.07 -5.87 14.32
N LEU A 102 -2.96 -6.65 15.41
CA LEU A 102 -1.97 -6.42 16.45
C LEU A 102 -0.54 -6.52 15.93
N LEU A 103 -0.28 -7.41 14.96
CA LEU A 103 1.02 -7.54 14.32
C LEU A 103 1.37 -6.31 13.48
N ASN A 104 0.42 -5.81 12.67
CA ASN A 104 0.62 -4.58 11.91
C ASN A 104 0.81 -3.36 12.82
N MET A 105 0.01 -3.26 13.88
CA MET A 105 0.15 -2.22 14.91
C MET A 105 1.52 -2.28 15.60
N LEU A 106 2.02 -3.49 15.95
CA LEU A 106 3.36 -3.67 16.54
C LEU A 106 4.45 -3.17 15.59
N LEU A 107 4.37 -3.53 14.31
CA LEU A 107 5.32 -3.08 13.29
C LEU A 107 5.31 -1.56 13.15
N LEU A 108 4.13 -0.94 13.01
CA LEU A 108 3.98 0.51 12.92
C LEU A 108 4.47 1.21 14.20
N TRP A 109 4.19 0.65 15.36
CA TRP A 109 4.63 1.19 16.64
C TRP A 109 6.15 1.18 16.77
N LEU A 110 6.82 0.07 16.41
CA LEU A 110 8.28 -0.02 16.41
C LEU A 110 8.92 0.94 15.41
N LEU A 111 8.31 1.11 14.23
CA LEU A 111 8.78 2.07 13.23
C LEU A 111 8.73 3.51 13.77
N TRP A 112 7.62 3.91 14.39
CA TRP A 112 7.51 5.24 15.01
C TRP A 112 8.42 5.40 16.22
N LEU A 113 8.52 4.39 17.08
CA LEU A 113 9.42 4.44 18.24
C LEU A 113 10.88 4.56 17.78
N GLY A 114 11.31 3.78 16.79
CA GLY A 114 12.63 3.92 16.17
C GLY A 114 12.84 5.28 15.53
N ALA A 115 11.84 5.81 14.81
CA ALA A 115 11.89 7.15 14.22
C ALA A 115 12.08 8.24 15.29
N THR A 116 11.49 8.10 16.49
CA THR A 116 11.74 9.05 17.59
C THR A 116 13.17 9.01 18.10
N VAL A 117 13.82 7.84 18.10
CA VAL A 117 15.25 7.72 18.45
C VAL A 117 16.12 8.43 17.42
N ILE A 118 15.89 8.17 16.13
CA ILE A 118 16.61 8.84 15.03
C ILE A 118 16.40 10.35 15.10
N TRP A 119 15.16 10.78 15.29
CA TRP A 119 14.82 12.20 15.46
C TRP A 119 15.58 12.81 16.63
N ARG A 120 15.62 12.13 17.78
CA ARG A 120 16.35 12.62 18.97
C ARG A 120 17.84 12.77 18.66
N MET A 121 18.48 11.73 18.14
CA MET A 121 19.91 11.75 17.81
C MET A 121 20.25 12.86 16.81
N LEU A 122 19.47 12.99 15.72
CA LEU A 122 19.69 14.03 14.73
C LEU A 122 19.42 15.42 15.30
N SER A 123 18.39 15.58 16.14
CA SER A 123 18.07 16.86 16.76
C SER A 123 19.17 17.34 17.71
N GLU A 124 19.81 16.42 18.44
CA GLU A 124 20.96 16.74 19.29
C GLU A 124 22.19 17.05 18.45
N ALA A 125 22.47 16.26 17.40
CA ALA A 125 23.62 16.46 16.51
C ALA A 125 23.62 17.82 15.79
N VAL A 126 22.45 18.40 15.52
CA VAL A 126 22.33 19.74 14.89
C VAL A 126 22.01 20.86 15.89
N GLU A 127 22.00 20.54 17.19
CA GLU A 127 21.64 21.46 18.28
C GLU A 127 20.30 22.15 18.01
N LEU A 128 19.30 21.36 17.59
CA LEU A 128 18.04 21.85 17.03
C LEU A 128 17.36 22.86 17.96
N GLY A 129 17.53 22.75 19.28
CA GLY A 129 17.00 23.68 20.28
C GLY A 129 17.41 25.15 20.04
N GLU A 130 18.68 25.37 19.69
CA GLU A 130 19.28 26.70 19.51
C GLU A 130 19.05 27.29 18.11
N ARG A 131 18.57 26.45 17.17
CA ARG A 131 18.34 26.87 15.78
C ARG A 131 17.07 27.70 15.62
N SER A 132 17.07 28.53 14.57
CA SER A 132 15.91 29.36 14.20
C SER A 132 14.68 28.52 13.85
N PHE A 133 13.49 29.12 13.99
CA PHE A 133 12.23 28.44 13.63
C PHE A 133 12.21 27.97 12.17
N ARG A 134 12.76 28.77 11.23
CA ARG A 134 12.85 28.39 9.81
C ARG A 134 13.66 27.11 9.63
N PHE A 135 14.81 27.00 10.31
CA PHE A 135 15.62 25.79 10.26
C PHE A 135 14.86 24.60 10.84
N LYS A 136 14.19 24.76 12.00
CA LYS A 136 13.38 23.71 12.62
C LYS A 136 12.28 23.21 11.68
N LEU A 137 11.59 24.13 11.01
CA LEU A 137 10.54 23.80 10.05
C LEU A 137 11.10 23.04 8.83
N THR A 138 12.17 23.55 8.21
CA THR A 138 12.83 22.89 7.07
C THR A 138 13.34 21.50 7.46
N PHE A 139 13.96 21.37 8.63
CA PHE A 139 14.45 20.10 9.15
C PHE A 139 13.31 19.09 9.37
N PHE A 140 12.19 19.53 9.95
CA PHE A 140 10.98 18.71 10.08
C PHE A 140 10.43 18.27 8.71
N PHE A 141 10.32 19.18 7.75
CA PHE A 141 9.85 18.83 6.40
C PHE A 141 10.76 17.81 5.72
N LEU A 142 12.09 17.99 5.81
CA LEU A 142 13.05 17.10 5.16
C LEU A 142 13.11 15.71 5.78
N LEU A 143 12.99 15.60 7.11
CA LEU A 143 13.13 14.30 7.79
C LEU A 143 11.81 13.56 8.02
N ILE A 144 10.71 14.28 8.18
CA ILE A 144 9.41 13.66 8.51
C ILE A 144 8.48 13.68 7.30
N VAL A 145 8.20 14.87 6.76
CA VAL A 145 7.14 15.00 5.74
C VAL A 145 7.59 14.44 4.39
N LEU A 146 8.79 14.80 3.94
CA LEU A 146 9.28 14.48 2.60
C LEU A 146 9.46 12.96 2.37
N PRO A 147 10.08 12.18 3.27
CA PRO A 147 10.22 10.73 3.08
C PRO A 147 8.87 10.02 3.01
N TRP A 148 7.91 10.43 3.84
CA TRP A 148 6.54 9.91 3.83
C TRP A 148 5.77 10.31 2.56
N ALA A 149 5.92 11.56 2.12
CA ALA A 149 5.27 12.05 0.91
C ALA A 149 5.75 11.27 -0.33
N LEU A 150 7.04 10.93 -0.37
CA LEU A 150 7.70 10.22 -1.47
C LEU A 150 7.63 8.70 -1.38
N LEU A 151 7.12 8.13 -0.29
CA LEU A 151 7.02 6.67 -0.09
C LEU A 151 6.40 5.91 -1.28
N PRO A 152 5.33 6.42 -1.94
CA PRO A 152 4.77 5.80 -3.16
C PRO A 152 5.76 5.58 -4.31
N ARG A 153 6.84 6.35 -4.38
CA ARG A 153 7.88 6.13 -5.41
C ARG A 153 8.76 4.91 -5.13
N TYR A 154 8.91 4.55 -3.86
CA TYR A 154 9.88 3.55 -3.43
C TYR A 154 9.24 2.22 -3.05
N ALA A 155 8.01 2.24 -2.54
CA ALA A 155 7.29 1.02 -2.21
C ALA A 155 6.01 0.86 -3.05
N ALA A 156 5.72 -0.38 -3.43
CA ALA A 156 4.50 -0.67 -4.16
C ALA A 156 3.29 -0.53 -3.21
N PRO A 157 2.20 0.14 -3.64
CA PRO A 157 0.92 0.06 -2.95
C PRO A 157 0.43 -1.40 -2.96
N PRO A 158 -0.49 -1.75 -2.04
CA PRO A 158 -1.11 -3.07 -2.09
C PRO A 158 -1.92 -3.21 -3.38
N GLN A 159 -1.75 -4.34 -4.04
CA GLN A 159 -2.41 -4.71 -5.30
C GLN A 159 -2.64 -6.24 -5.33
N PRO A 160 -3.51 -6.80 -6.18
CA PRO A 160 -3.65 -8.24 -6.34
C PRO A 160 -2.30 -8.91 -6.68
N ASP A 161 -2.10 -10.13 -6.20
CA ASP A 161 -0.92 -10.92 -6.57
C ASP A 161 -1.24 -11.67 -7.87
N VAL A 162 -0.48 -11.38 -8.92
CA VAL A 162 -0.73 -11.90 -10.28
C VAL A 162 0.51 -12.60 -10.81
N GLN A 163 0.28 -13.68 -11.56
CA GLN A 163 1.36 -14.52 -12.10
C GLN A 163 1.16 -14.77 -13.61
N GLY A 164 2.23 -15.18 -14.28
CA GLY A 164 2.18 -15.58 -15.70
C GLY A 164 1.67 -14.48 -16.63
N GLU A 165 0.61 -14.78 -17.37
CA GLU A 165 0.04 -13.89 -18.39
C GLU A 165 -0.53 -12.61 -17.79
N GLU A 166 -1.18 -12.68 -16.64
CA GLU A 166 -1.79 -11.51 -15.98
C GLU A 166 -0.75 -10.53 -15.47
N LEU A 167 0.37 -11.06 -14.97
CA LEU A 167 1.52 -10.24 -14.62
C LEU A 167 2.09 -9.54 -15.87
N ARG A 168 2.17 -10.25 -16.99
CA ARG A 168 2.61 -9.67 -18.28
C ARG A 168 1.70 -8.52 -18.72
N LEU A 169 0.38 -8.75 -18.70
CA LEU A 169 -0.62 -7.73 -19.05
C LEU A 169 -0.55 -6.52 -18.10
N THR A 170 -0.40 -6.76 -16.81
CA THR A 170 -0.27 -5.70 -15.80
C THR A 170 0.97 -4.85 -16.03
N ILE A 171 2.13 -5.47 -16.25
CA ILE A 171 3.38 -4.76 -16.51
C ILE A 171 3.29 -3.95 -17.82
N ASN A 172 2.71 -4.53 -18.87
CA ASN A 172 2.56 -3.84 -20.15
C ASN A 172 1.59 -2.66 -20.04
N ALA A 173 0.47 -2.83 -19.34
CA ALA A 173 -0.49 -1.77 -19.06
C ALA A 173 0.15 -0.64 -18.24
N GLN A 174 0.89 -0.96 -17.17
CA GLN A 174 1.61 0.02 -16.37
C GLN A 174 2.63 0.77 -17.23
N ARG A 175 3.46 0.07 -18.00
CA ARG A 175 4.43 0.70 -18.92
C ARG A 175 3.75 1.60 -19.96
N ALA A 176 2.62 1.19 -20.50
CA ALA A 176 1.87 2.00 -21.45
C ALA A 176 1.33 3.28 -20.80
N ALA A 177 0.75 3.18 -19.60
CA ALA A 177 0.32 4.37 -18.84
C ALA A 177 1.48 5.32 -18.54
N GLU A 178 2.63 4.80 -18.15
CA GLU A 178 3.81 5.60 -17.83
C GLU A 178 4.44 6.23 -19.07
N ALA A 179 4.77 5.43 -20.08
CA ALA A 179 5.57 5.87 -21.23
C ALA A 179 4.75 6.46 -22.37
N THR A 180 3.55 5.93 -22.65
CA THR A 180 2.72 6.36 -23.78
C THR A 180 1.81 7.52 -23.39
N TYR A 181 1.18 7.42 -22.21
CA TYR A 181 0.19 8.40 -21.78
C TYR A 181 0.68 9.37 -20.70
N GLY A 182 1.91 9.21 -20.21
CA GLY A 182 2.52 10.13 -19.24
C GLY A 182 1.72 10.25 -17.93
N VAL A 183 1.07 9.16 -17.49
CA VAL A 183 0.22 9.19 -16.29
C VAL A 183 1.04 9.47 -15.03
N THR A 184 2.19 8.80 -14.88
CA THR A 184 3.06 8.96 -13.72
C THR A 184 3.97 10.17 -13.87
N GLY A 185 4.25 10.86 -12.76
CA GLY A 185 5.03 12.09 -12.75
C GLY A 185 5.05 12.78 -11.38
N LEU A 186 4.81 14.09 -11.37
CA LEU A 186 4.75 14.88 -10.13
C LEU A 186 3.45 14.65 -9.34
N TRP A 187 2.36 14.34 -10.04
CA TRP A 187 1.05 14.17 -9.44
C TRP A 187 0.82 12.71 -9.06
N VAL A 188 0.70 11.82 -10.06
CA VAL A 188 0.59 10.38 -9.83
C VAL A 188 1.99 9.80 -9.66
N GLN A 189 2.27 9.28 -8.47
CA GLN A 189 3.57 8.74 -8.11
C GLN A 189 3.69 7.27 -8.47
N ARG A 190 2.59 6.53 -8.39
CA ARG A 190 2.57 5.07 -8.58
C ARG A 190 1.22 4.58 -9.05
N LEU A 191 1.23 3.48 -9.79
CA LEU A 191 0.04 2.75 -10.23
C LEU A 191 -0.02 1.41 -9.49
N ALA A 192 -1.23 0.98 -9.15
CA ALA A 192 -1.54 -0.33 -8.58
C ALA A 192 -2.55 -1.05 -9.46
N LEU A 193 -2.43 -2.37 -9.62
CA LEU A 193 -3.48 -3.15 -10.26
C LEU A 193 -4.75 -3.18 -9.38
N GLU A 194 -5.92 -2.99 -9.98
CA GLU A 194 -7.21 -3.32 -9.34
C GLU A 194 -7.76 -4.64 -9.88
N ASP A 195 -7.89 -4.77 -11.21
CA ASP A 195 -8.51 -5.95 -11.84
C ASP A 195 -8.18 -6.03 -13.35
N ILE A 196 -8.39 -7.21 -13.95
CA ILE A 196 -8.21 -7.47 -15.40
C ILE A 196 -9.45 -8.15 -15.96
N ARG A 197 -9.97 -7.68 -17.09
CA ARG A 197 -11.04 -8.34 -17.84
C ARG A 197 -10.63 -8.69 -19.24
N TYR A 198 -10.92 -9.92 -19.63
CA TYR A 198 -10.76 -10.39 -21.00
C TYR A 198 -12.03 -10.09 -21.79
N LEU A 199 -11.86 -9.48 -22.96
CA LEU A 199 -12.98 -9.21 -23.85
C LEU A 199 -13.27 -10.46 -24.69
N PRO A 200 -14.55 -10.80 -24.94
CA PRO A 200 -14.90 -11.94 -25.77
C PRO A 200 -14.35 -11.71 -27.18
N MET A 201 -13.54 -12.65 -27.69
CA MET A 201 -13.08 -12.59 -29.08
C MET A 201 -14.29 -12.65 -30.02
N GLN A 202 -14.57 -11.55 -30.71
CA GLN A 202 -15.47 -11.58 -31.86
C GLN A 202 -14.75 -12.33 -33.00
N VAL A 203 -15.37 -13.40 -33.48
CA VAL A 203 -14.91 -14.45 -34.43
C VAL A 203 -14.23 -13.92 -35.73
N PRO A 204 -13.58 -14.80 -36.52
CA PRO A 204 -12.13 -15.01 -36.59
C PRO A 204 -11.42 -13.98 -37.49
N ALA A 205 -10.12 -13.85 -37.23
CA ALA A 205 -9.18 -13.00 -37.94
C ALA A 205 -9.31 -13.10 -39.47
N VAL A 206 -9.86 -12.07 -40.10
CA VAL A 206 -9.33 -11.62 -41.38
C VAL A 206 -7.89 -11.22 -41.10
N PHE A 207 -6.94 -11.83 -41.82
CA PHE A 207 -5.50 -11.61 -41.68
C PHE A 207 -5.20 -10.10 -41.53
N GLY A 208 -4.59 -9.71 -40.40
CA GLY A 208 -4.06 -8.35 -40.19
C GLY A 208 -4.63 -7.54 -39.00
N GLY A 209 -5.67 -8.00 -38.30
CA GLY A 209 -6.27 -7.26 -37.19
C GLY A 209 -5.48 -7.33 -35.87
N LEU A 210 -4.32 -6.66 -35.78
CA LEU A 210 -3.61 -6.48 -34.51
C LEU A 210 -4.36 -5.51 -33.55
N GLU A 211 -5.24 -4.67 -34.09
CA GLU A 211 -6.01 -3.66 -33.33
C GLU A 211 -7.22 -4.21 -32.56
N GLN A 212 -7.42 -5.53 -32.53
CA GLN A 212 -8.53 -6.10 -31.76
C GLN A 212 -8.18 -6.14 -30.27
N PRO A 213 -9.05 -5.65 -29.38
CA PRO A 213 -8.78 -5.62 -27.95
C PRO A 213 -8.94 -7.03 -27.36
N GLN A 214 -7.93 -7.50 -26.61
CA GLN A 214 -7.98 -8.79 -25.89
C GLN A 214 -8.30 -8.61 -24.41
N ALA A 215 -7.67 -7.63 -23.77
CA ALA A 215 -7.75 -7.44 -22.34
C ALA A 215 -7.88 -5.95 -22.00
N GLN A 216 -8.64 -5.68 -20.95
CA GLN A 216 -8.71 -4.38 -20.30
C GLN A 216 -8.13 -4.52 -18.91
N VAL A 217 -7.25 -3.60 -18.53
CA VAL A 217 -6.57 -3.58 -17.24
C VAL A 217 -6.98 -2.31 -16.50
N CYS A 218 -7.54 -2.46 -15.30
CA CYS A 218 -7.87 -1.34 -14.44
C CYS A 218 -6.74 -1.09 -13.44
N LEU A 219 -6.19 0.12 -13.45
CA LEU A 219 -5.13 0.57 -12.56
C LEU A 219 -5.60 1.70 -11.65
N ARG A 220 -5.22 1.70 -10.38
CA ARG A 220 -5.39 2.81 -9.45
C ARG A 220 -4.14 3.68 -9.38
N GLY A 221 -4.29 4.99 -9.55
CA GLY A 221 -3.22 5.96 -9.33
C GLY A 221 -3.17 6.46 -7.89
N TYR A 222 -1.95 6.48 -7.35
CA TYR A 222 -1.62 7.00 -6.04
C TYR A 222 -0.75 8.24 -6.16
N ILE A 223 -1.09 9.28 -5.39
CA ILE A 223 -0.31 10.52 -5.29
C ILE A 223 0.53 10.49 -4.01
N TRP A 224 1.06 11.65 -3.60
CA TRP A 224 1.76 11.85 -2.34
C TRP A 224 1.02 11.20 -1.15
N PHE A 225 1.79 10.61 -0.22
CA PHE A 225 1.25 9.91 0.96
C PHE A 225 0.32 8.72 0.66
N TYR A 226 0.40 8.11 -0.52
CA TYR A 226 -0.52 7.04 -0.97
C TYR A 226 -1.99 7.45 -0.97
N LEU A 227 -2.30 8.73 -1.17
CA LEU A 227 -3.69 9.11 -1.37
C LEU A 227 -4.16 8.58 -2.74
N PRO A 228 -5.27 7.82 -2.81
CA PRO A 228 -5.83 7.40 -4.08
C PRO A 228 -6.37 8.61 -4.84
N TRP A 229 -6.17 8.65 -6.16
CA TRP A 229 -6.55 9.79 -6.99
C TRP A 229 -7.58 9.48 -8.07
N ARG A 230 -7.24 8.59 -9.00
CA ARG A 230 -8.08 8.20 -10.14
C ARG A 230 -7.80 6.77 -10.57
N ARG A 231 -8.72 6.20 -11.31
CA ARG A 231 -8.53 4.93 -12.01
C ARG A 231 -8.19 5.17 -13.48
N TYR A 232 -7.43 4.25 -14.04
CA TYR A 232 -7.00 4.26 -15.43
C TYR A 232 -7.33 2.90 -16.03
N LEU A 233 -8.26 2.89 -16.98
CA LEU A 233 -8.63 1.70 -17.73
C LEU A 233 -7.83 1.67 -19.02
N ILE A 234 -6.98 0.66 -19.18
CA ILE A 234 -6.09 0.52 -20.33
C ILE A 234 -6.57 -0.66 -21.14
N THR A 235 -6.90 -0.41 -22.40
CA THR A 235 -7.28 -1.47 -23.34
C THR A 235 -6.03 -1.91 -24.10
N LEU A 236 -5.71 -3.20 -24.00
CA LEU A 236 -4.57 -3.81 -24.67
C LEU A 236 -5.00 -4.54 -25.95
N ASP A 237 -4.10 -4.54 -26.92
CA ASP A 237 -4.21 -5.25 -28.19
C ASP A 237 -4.29 -6.77 -28.02
N ARG A 238 -4.41 -7.48 -29.15
CA ARG A 238 -4.55 -8.94 -29.17
C ARG A 238 -3.34 -9.71 -28.62
N THR A 239 -2.19 -9.04 -28.53
CA THR A 239 -0.97 -9.64 -27.99
C THR A 239 -0.78 -9.32 -26.51
N GLY A 240 -1.55 -8.37 -25.97
CA GLY A 240 -1.41 -7.85 -24.63
C GLY A 240 -0.22 -6.92 -24.45
N VAL A 241 0.37 -6.43 -25.55
CA VAL A 241 1.64 -5.68 -25.54
C VAL A 241 1.41 -4.21 -25.76
N THR A 242 0.58 -3.85 -26.76
CA THR A 242 0.34 -2.46 -27.13
C THR A 242 -0.96 -1.97 -26.51
N ALA A 243 -0.96 -0.77 -25.92
CA ALA A 243 -2.19 -0.12 -25.50
C ALA A 243 -2.89 0.54 -26.68
N LEU A 244 -4.16 0.19 -26.89
CA LEU A 244 -5.03 0.74 -27.94
C LEU A 244 -5.74 2.02 -27.49
N ASP A 245 -6.18 2.06 -26.23
CA ASP A 245 -6.92 3.18 -25.65
C ASP A 245 -6.65 3.27 -24.15
N MET A 246 -6.81 4.47 -23.58
CA MET A 246 -6.81 4.69 -22.15
C MET A 246 -7.93 5.64 -21.73
N ARG A 247 -8.68 5.24 -20.71
CA ARG A 247 -9.75 6.04 -20.12
C ARG A 247 -9.47 6.33 -18.67
N ILE A 248 -9.74 7.56 -18.27
CA ILE A 248 -9.65 7.99 -16.88
C ILE A 248 -11.03 7.86 -16.24
N LEU A 249 -11.10 7.13 -15.13
CA LEU A 249 -12.32 6.85 -14.40
C LEU A 249 -12.26 7.47 -13.00
N PRO A 250 -13.40 7.88 -12.44
CA PRO A 250 -13.47 8.38 -11.08
C PRO A 250 -13.37 7.22 -10.06
N LEU A 251 -13.05 7.53 -8.80
CA LEU A 251 -12.85 6.53 -7.73
C LEU A 251 -14.16 5.98 -7.15
N ASP A 252 -15.26 6.71 -7.27
CA ASP A 252 -16.59 6.36 -6.77
C ASP A 252 -17.34 5.36 -7.67
N GLY A 253 -16.94 5.26 -8.94
CA GLY A 253 -17.51 4.34 -9.91
C GLY A 253 -16.96 2.91 -9.82
N SER A 254 -17.44 2.06 -10.72
CA SER A 254 -16.82 0.76 -11.02
C SER A 254 -15.60 0.95 -11.94
N CYS A 255 -14.64 0.03 -11.91
CA CYS A 255 -13.60 -0.09 -12.95
C CYS A 255 -14.18 -0.42 -14.33
N TRP A 256 -15.42 -0.91 -14.34
CA TRP A 256 -16.11 -1.57 -15.45
C TRP A 256 -17.49 -0.98 -15.67
#